data_AF-A0A6J1PEI2-F1
#
_entry.id   AF-A0A6J1PEI2-F1
#
_cell.length_a   1.000
_cell.length_b   1.000
_cell.length_c   1.000
_cell.angle_alpha   90.00
_cell.angle_beta   90.00
_cell.angle_gamma   90.00
#
_symmetry.space_group_name_H-M   'P 1'
#
loop_
_entity.id
_entity.type
_entity.pdbx_description
1 polymer ?
#
loop_
_entity_poly.entity_id
_entity_poly.type
_entity_poly.pdbx_seq_one_letter_code
_entity_poly.pdbx_strand_id
1 'polypeptide(L)'
;MPVLDWRMILLAVHPKKLWEQLVTLADQYYPILKFWEFILPVVSIRHPDDLEIILSSTKHIQKSFLYDSLLPWLGTGLLTSGGAKWHLRRKILTPTFHFNILQQFVEILIEEGDSMTKSLKNTEGTVVQDLVSFFSEHTLNAICGMMRS
;
A
#
# COMPACT_ATOMS: atom_id res chain seq x y z
N MET A 1 -26.94 -0.83 14.77
CA MET A 1 -25.56 -0.73 14.24
C MET A 1 -24.99 -2.13 14.30
N PRO A 2 -24.54 -2.75 13.20
CA PRO A 2 -23.99 -4.09 13.29
C PRO A 2 -22.72 -4.02 14.13
N VAL A 3 -22.81 -4.46 15.38
CA VAL A 3 -21.64 -4.79 16.17
C VAL A 3 -21.07 -6.01 15.47
N LEU A 4 -19.89 -5.87 14.86
CA LEU A 4 -19.19 -7.02 14.31
C LEU A 4 -19.00 -8.01 15.45
N ASP A 5 -19.70 -9.14 15.33
CA ASP A 5 -19.73 -10.19 16.31
C ASP A 5 -18.29 -10.64 16.60
N TRP A 6 -17.96 -10.85 17.89
CA TRP A 6 -16.67 -11.35 18.36
C TRP A 6 -16.26 -12.66 17.66
N ARG A 7 -17.21 -13.36 17.05
CA ARG A 7 -17.00 -14.51 16.15
C ARG A 7 -16.12 -14.22 14.92
N MET A 8 -15.95 -12.96 14.51
CA MET A 8 -15.00 -12.58 13.45
C MET A 8 -13.53 -12.78 13.85
N ILE A 9 -13.22 -12.72 15.15
CA ILE A 9 -11.88 -13.03 15.68
C ILE A 9 -11.54 -14.51 15.43
N LEU A 10 -12.54 -15.40 15.39
CA LEU A 10 -12.38 -16.81 15.04
C LEU A 10 -12.26 -17.04 13.52
N LEU A 11 -12.70 -16.10 12.69
CA LEU A 11 -12.54 -16.13 11.23
C LEU A 11 -11.20 -15.54 10.76
N ALA A 12 -10.43 -14.93 11.67
CA ALA A 12 -9.11 -14.35 11.43
C ALA A 12 -8.01 -15.36 11.06
N VAL A 13 -8.36 -16.61 10.73
CA VAL A 13 -7.38 -17.64 10.33
C VAL A 13 -7.00 -17.54 8.84
N HIS A 14 -7.82 -16.91 7.99
CA HIS A 14 -7.49 -16.75 6.57
C HIS A 14 -7.76 -15.32 6.04
N PRO A 15 -6.71 -14.53 5.72
CA PRO A 15 -6.83 -13.12 5.29
C PRO A 15 -7.81 -12.89 4.12
N LYS A 16 -7.84 -13.82 3.16
CA LYS A 16 -8.77 -13.76 2.02
C LYS A 16 -10.25 -13.72 2.44
N LYS A 17 -10.65 -14.58 3.38
CA LYS A 17 -12.04 -14.68 3.83
C LYS A 17 -12.47 -13.42 4.59
N LEU A 18 -11.55 -12.87 5.39
CA LEU A 18 -11.75 -11.59 6.07
C LEU A 18 -11.98 -10.47 5.06
N TRP A 19 -11.14 -10.39 4.02
CA TRP A 19 -11.28 -9.39 2.95
C TRP A 19 -12.63 -9.49 2.23
N GLU A 20 -13.04 -10.69 1.80
CA GLU A 20 -14.31 -10.91 1.12
C GLU A 20 -15.52 -10.45 1.96
N GLN A 21 -15.48 -10.71 3.28
CA GLN A 21 -16.51 -10.25 4.20
C GLN A 21 -16.52 -8.74 4.37
N LEU A 22 -15.36 -8.12 4.52
CA LEU A 22 -15.25 -6.65 4.63
C LEU A 22 -15.79 -5.97 3.38
N VAL A 23 -15.45 -6.47 2.18
CA VAL A 23 -15.97 -5.95 0.92
C VAL A 23 -17.48 -6.11 0.84
N THR A 24 -18.01 -7.29 1.16
CA THR A 24 -19.46 -7.56 1.12
C THR A 24 -20.24 -6.63 2.06
N LEU A 25 -19.74 -6.44 3.29
CA LEU A 25 -20.36 -5.52 4.25
C LEU A 25 -20.26 -4.07 3.78
N ALA A 26 -19.12 -3.68 3.21
CA ALA A 26 -18.93 -2.34 2.69
C ALA A 26 -19.83 -2.05 1.49
N ASP A 27 -20.18 -3.06 0.68
CA ASP A 27 -21.14 -2.92 -0.42
C ASP A 27 -22.58 -2.84 0.10
N GLN A 28 -22.93 -3.69 1.07
CA GLN A 28 -24.27 -3.73 1.67
C GLN A 28 -24.64 -2.41 2.38
N TYR A 29 -23.68 -1.78 3.05
CA TYR A 29 -23.88 -0.56 3.83
C TYR A 29 -23.31 0.70 3.14
N TYR A 30 -23.19 0.67 1.81
CA TYR A 30 -22.86 1.85 1.04
C TYR A 30 -23.84 3.01 1.35
N PRO A 31 -23.38 4.27 1.51
CA PRO A 31 -22.03 4.79 1.25
C PRO A 31 -21.03 4.75 2.42
N ILE A 32 -21.51 4.57 3.66
CA ILE A 32 -20.69 4.66 4.88
C ILE A 32 -20.98 3.47 5.79
N LEU A 33 -19.98 2.63 5.99
CA LEU A 33 -20.02 1.53 6.95
C LEU A 33 -19.35 1.97 8.25
N LYS A 34 -20.03 1.78 9.38
CA LYS A 34 -19.51 2.05 10.72
C LYS A 34 -19.53 0.79 11.54
N PHE A 35 -18.41 0.44 12.14
CA PHE A 35 -18.27 -0.77 12.94
C PHE A 35 -17.25 -0.60 14.05
N TRP A 36 -17.24 -1.55 14.97
CA TRP A 36 -16.26 -1.61 16.06
C TRP A 36 -15.29 -2.75 15.78
N GLU A 37 -14.00 -2.43 15.70
CA GLU A 37 -12.93 -3.44 15.76
C GLU A 37 -12.42 -3.50 17.20
N PHE A 38 -12.88 -4.52 17.94
CA PHE A 38 -12.56 -4.76 19.34
C PHE A 38 -12.92 -3.59 20.29
N ILE A 39 -12.09 -2.54 20.34
CA ILE A 39 -12.31 -1.31 21.12
C ILE A 39 -12.23 -0.04 20.27
N LEU A 40 -11.86 -0.17 18.98
CA LEU A 40 -11.62 0.94 18.09
C LEU A 40 -12.84 1.14 17.18
N PRO A 41 -13.45 2.33 17.17
CA PRO A 41 -14.49 2.65 16.20
C PRO A 41 -13.84 2.87 14.82
N VAL A 42 -14.31 2.12 13.83
CA VAL A 42 -13.84 2.21 12.44
C VAL A 42 -14.98 2.68 11.55
N VAL A 43 -14.66 3.63 10.67
CA VAL A 43 -15.59 4.17 9.67
C VAL A 43 -14.96 3.99 8.30
N SER A 44 -15.62 3.22 7.44
CA SER A 44 -15.27 3.07 6.03
C SER A 44 -16.17 3.98 5.20
N ILE A 45 -15.55 4.88 4.44
CA ILE A 45 -16.22 5.88 3.59
C ILE A 45 -15.89 5.53 2.15
N ARG A 46 -16.94 5.38 1.32
CA ARG A 46 -16.78 4.90 -0.07
C ARG A 46 -17.42 5.79 -1.12
N HIS A 47 -18.24 6.77 -0.73
CA HIS A 47 -18.76 7.73 -1.71
C HIS A 47 -17.61 8.63 -2.22
N PRO A 48 -17.47 8.82 -3.55
CA PRO A 48 -16.36 9.60 -4.11
C PRO A 48 -16.35 11.05 -3.59
N ASP A 49 -17.52 11.70 -3.50
CA ASP A 49 -17.62 13.09 -3.01
C ASP A 49 -17.14 13.21 -1.55
N ASP A 50 -17.49 12.25 -0.69
CA ASP A 50 -17.03 12.24 0.71
C ASP A 50 -15.54 11.95 0.82
N LEU A 51 -15.02 11.04 -0.01
CA LEU A 51 -13.60 10.72 -0.08
C LEU A 51 -12.78 11.92 -0.55
N GLU A 52 -13.26 12.67 -1.54
CA GLU A 52 -12.58 13.88 -2.02
C GLU A 52 -12.43 14.91 -0.90
N ILE A 53 -13.48 15.16 -0.11
CA ILE A 53 -13.44 16.08 1.03
C ILE A 53 -12.38 15.66 2.05
N ILE A 54 -12.29 14.36 2.35
CA ILE A 54 -11.37 13.84 3.37
C ILE A 54 -9.94 13.79 2.86
N LEU A 55 -9.72 13.30 1.64
CA LEU A 55 -8.38 13.11 1.06
C LEU A 55 -7.74 14.43 0.61
N SER A 56 -8.53 15.44 0.25
CA SER A 56 -8.03 16.80 -0.04
C SER A 56 -7.74 17.61 1.22
N SER A 57 -8.28 17.21 2.37
CA SER A 57 -8.11 17.92 3.63
C SER A 57 -6.68 17.82 4.16
N THR A 58 -6.11 18.97 4.52
CA THR A 58 -4.81 19.03 5.21
C THR A 58 -4.90 18.72 6.70
N LYS A 59 -6.10 18.53 7.24
CA LYS A 59 -6.33 18.27 8.67
C LYS A 59 -6.22 16.79 9.03
N HIS A 60 -6.65 15.88 8.15
CA HIS A 60 -6.71 14.44 8.41
C HIS A 60 -5.51 13.67 7.85
N ILE A 61 -4.29 14.13 8.17
CA ILE A 61 -3.02 13.57 7.64
C ILE A 61 -2.36 12.59 8.64
N GLN A 62 -2.92 12.44 9.83
CA GLN A 62 -2.40 11.51 10.82
C GLN A 62 -2.51 10.06 10.33
N LYS A 63 -1.46 9.28 10.55
CA LYS A 63 -1.42 7.87 10.16
C LYS A 63 -2.19 7.04 11.19
N SER A 64 -2.81 5.97 10.70
CA SER A 64 -3.48 5.00 11.57
C SER A 64 -2.46 4.32 12.50
N PHE A 65 -2.92 3.86 13.66
CA PHE A 65 -2.14 3.02 14.59
C PHE A 65 -1.54 1.77 13.89
N LEU A 66 -2.12 1.34 12.77
CA LEU A 66 -1.57 0.26 11.93
C LEU A 66 -0.14 0.56 11.44
N TYR A 67 0.25 1.83 11.32
CA TYR A 67 1.60 2.23 10.93
C TYR A 67 2.60 2.15 12.09
N ASP A 68 2.15 1.98 13.33
CA ASP A 68 3.03 1.93 14.51
C ASP A 68 3.96 0.71 14.46
N SER A 69 3.49 -0.40 13.88
CA SER A 69 4.30 -1.60 13.65
C SER A 69 5.49 -1.35 12.70
N LEU A 70 5.44 -0.31 11.86
CA LEU A 70 6.52 0.06 10.95
C LEU A 70 7.52 1.04 11.58
N LEU A 71 7.20 1.64 12.74
CA LEU A 71 8.08 2.62 13.40
C LEU A 71 9.45 2.06 13.80
N PRO A 72 9.59 0.82 14.32
CA PRO A 72 10.90 0.28 14.66
C PRO A 72 11.86 0.16 13.46
N TRP A 73 11.31 -0.05 12.25
CA TRP A 73 12.09 -0.23 11.03
C TRP A 73 12.30 1.08 10.26
N LEU A 74 11.23 1.86 10.04
CA LEU A 74 11.27 3.07 9.20
C LEU A 74 11.40 4.38 9.99
N GLY A 75 11.39 4.30 11.33
CA GLY A 75 11.31 5.46 12.20
C GLY A 75 10.11 6.32 11.84
N THR A 76 10.24 7.63 12.01
CA THR A 76 9.22 8.61 11.63
C THR A 76 9.45 9.13 10.20
N GLY A 77 9.58 8.19 9.25
CA GLY A 77 9.77 8.30 7.79
C GLY A 77 8.66 9.04 7.01
N LEU A 78 8.75 9.08 5.68
CA LEU A 78 7.65 9.66 4.85
C LEU A 78 6.34 8.87 5.03
N LEU A 79 6.43 7.54 5.13
CA LEU A 79 5.27 6.66 5.25
C LEU A 79 4.57 6.76 6.61
N THR A 80 5.34 6.97 7.68
CA THR A 80 4.89 6.88 9.07
C THR A 80 4.72 8.23 9.76
N SER A 81 5.24 9.32 9.20
CA SER A 81 5.03 10.67 9.76
C SER A 81 3.67 11.27 9.39
N GLY A 82 3.15 12.12 10.28
CA GLY A 82 1.95 12.93 10.06
C GLY A 82 2.22 14.43 10.12
N GLY A 83 1.20 15.23 9.81
CA GLY A 83 1.18 16.69 9.96
C GLY A 83 2.33 17.42 9.26
N ALA A 84 2.89 18.43 9.92
CA ALA A 84 3.95 19.29 9.37
C ALA A 84 5.21 18.52 8.95
N LYS A 85 5.58 17.47 9.71
CA LYS A 85 6.75 16.63 9.41
C LYS A 85 6.58 15.88 8.09
N TRP A 86 5.39 15.34 7.85
CA TRP A 86 5.04 14.70 6.58
C TRP A 86 5.06 15.69 5.42
N HIS A 87 4.46 16.87 5.60
CA HIS A 87 4.44 17.92 4.57
C HIS A 87 5.84 18.35 4.14
N LEU A 88 6.72 18.63 5.10
CA LEU A 88 8.10 19.04 4.82
C LEU A 88 8.82 17.98 3.97
N ARG A 89 8.67 16.71 4.33
CA ARG A 89 9.34 15.60 3.64
C ARG A 89 8.78 15.37 2.25
N ARG A 90 7.46 15.43 2.06
CA ARG A 90 6.87 15.38 0.71
C ARG A 90 7.35 16.55 -0.14
N LYS A 91 7.40 17.77 0.41
CA LYS A 91 7.90 18.94 -0.33
C LYS A 91 9.33 18.74 -0.85
N ILE A 92 10.18 18.08 -0.08
CA ILE A 92 11.58 17.79 -0.46
C ILE A 92 11.65 16.63 -1.47
N LEU A 93 10.83 15.58 -1.31
CA LEU A 93 10.91 14.36 -2.11
C LEU A 93 10.12 14.40 -3.42
N THR A 94 9.00 15.11 -3.48
CA THR A 94 8.13 15.17 -4.67
C THR A 94 8.86 15.61 -5.95
N PRO A 95 9.82 16.57 -5.92
CA PRO A 95 10.60 16.91 -7.11
C PRO A 95 11.36 15.74 -7.72
N THR A 96 11.85 14.78 -6.93
CA THR A 96 12.57 13.58 -7.41
C THR A 96 11.69 12.66 -8.25
N PHE A 97 10.37 12.76 -8.11
CA PHE A 97 9.37 12.05 -8.92
C PHE A 97 8.78 12.93 -10.02
N HIS A 98 9.42 14.05 -10.35
CA HIS A 98 9.04 14.86 -11.51
C HIS A 98 9.47 14.16 -12.80
N PHE A 99 8.67 14.31 -13.87
CA PHE A 99 8.84 13.57 -15.13
C PHE A 99 10.27 13.59 -15.69
N ASN A 100 10.92 14.76 -15.69
CA ASN A 100 12.29 14.91 -16.19
C ASN A 100 13.33 14.06 -15.43
N ILE A 101 13.13 13.82 -14.13
CA ILE A 101 14.01 12.96 -13.33
C ILE A 101 13.59 11.50 -13.52
N LEU A 102 12.29 11.22 -13.56
CA LEU A 102 11.79 9.87 -13.84
C LEU A 102 12.31 9.30 -15.17
N GLN A 103 12.52 10.14 -16.18
CA GLN A 103 13.12 9.73 -17.46
C GLN A 103 14.50 9.08 -17.29
N GLN A 104 15.28 9.51 -16.29
CA GLN A 104 16.60 8.94 -16.00
C GLN A 104 16.49 7.51 -15.43
N PHE A 105 15.37 7.17 -14.78
CA PHE A 105 15.11 5.83 -14.26
C PHE A 105 14.51 4.88 -15.29
N VAL A 106 14.06 5.39 -16.44
CA VAL A 106 13.46 4.56 -17.50
C VAL A 106 14.49 3.57 -18.05
N GLU A 107 15.75 3.98 -18.21
CA GLU A 107 16.82 3.09 -18.66
C GLU A 107 17.00 1.90 -17.71
N ILE A 108 17.05 2.14 -16.41
CA ILE A 108 17.14 1.10 -15.37
C ILE A 108 15.93 0.16 -15.41
N LEU A 109 14.72 0.70 -15.59
CA LEU A 109 13.50 -0.11 -15.70
C LEU A 109 13.50 -0.99 -16.96
N ILE A 110 14.01 -0.48 -18.07
CA ILE A 110 14.15 -1.24 -19.32
C ILE A 110 15.17 -2.36 -19.12
N GLU A 111 16.33 -2.06 -18.54
CA GLU A 111 17.38 -3.05 -18.27
C GLU A 111 16.87 -4.20 -17.37
N GLU A 112 16.18 -3.88 -16.27
CA GLU A 112 15.58 -4.91 -15.42
C GLU A 112 14.42 -5.65 -16.09
N GLY A 113 13.63 -4.98 -16.95
CA GLY A 113 12.61 -5.64 -17.76
C GLY A 113 13.18 -6.65 -18.76
N ASP A 114 14.31 -6.32 -19.39
CA ASP A 114 15.05 -7.22 -20.26
C ASP A 114 15.67 -8.38 -19.47
N SER A 115 16.23 -8.11 -18.29
CA SER A 115 16.74 -9.12 -17.36
C SER A 115 15.64 -10.12 -16.96
N MET A 116 14.48 -9.61 -16.54
CA MET A 116 13.30 -10.38 -16.20
C MET A 116 12.85 -11.28 -17.37
N THR A 117 12.81 -10.74 -18.59
CA THR A 117 12.44 -11.49 -19.80
C THR A 117 13.44 -12.59 -20.13
N LYS A 118 14.74 -12.34 -19.95
CA LYS A 118 15.79 -13.35 -20.14
C LYS A 118 15.67 -14.48 -19.12
N SER A 119 15.46 -14.16 -17.85
CA SER A 119 15.24 -15.15 -16.78
C SER A 119 14.05 -16.07 -17.09
N LEU A 120 12.95 -15.51 -17.60
CA LEU A 120 11.79 -16.30 -18.03
C LEU A 120 12.12 -17.22 -19.21
N LYS A 121 12.83 -16.72 -20.24
CA LYS A 121 13.20 -17.51 -21.42
C LYS A 121 14.16 -18.66 -21.12
N ASN A 122 15.05 -18.47 -20.14
CA ASN A 122 16.05 -19.45 -19.74
C ASN A 122 15.50 -20.52 -18.77
N THR A 123 14.24 -20.39 -18.35
CA THR A 123 13.61 -21.40 -17.51
C THR A 123 13.14 -22.56 -18.40
N GLU A 124 14.02 -23.54 -18.65
CA GLU A 124 13.67 -24.75 -19.40
C GLU A 124 12.61 -25.55 -18.64
N GLY A 125 11.38 -25.58 -19.16
CA GLY A 125 10.33 -26.52 -18.78
C GLY A 125 9.70 -26.37 -17.38
N THR A 126 10.12 -25.39 -16.58
CA THR A 126 9.58 -25.23 -15.22
C THR A 126 8.68 -24.01 -15.15
N VAL A 127 7.40 -24.24 -14.85
CA VAL A 127 6.47 -23.19 -14.42
C VAL A 127 7.15 -22.38 -13.31
N VAL A 128 7.18 -21.04 -13.41
CA VAL A 128 7.60 -20.19 -12.29
C VAL A 128 6.68 -20.52 -11.11
N GLN A 129 7.19 -21.28 -10.14
CA GLN A 129 6.37 -21.82 -9.06
C GLN A 129 5.88 -20.72 -8.11
N ASP A 130 6.61 -19.61 -8.04
CA ASP A 130 6.26 -18.44 -7.24
C ASP A 130 6.51 -17.13 -8.01
N LEU A 131 5.45 -16.62 -8.61
CA LEU A 131 5.46 -15.33 -9.31
C LEU A 131 5.71 -14.16 -8.36
N VAL A 132 5.30 -14.25 -7.09
CA VAL A 132 5.46 -13.16 -6.13
C VAL A 132 6.93 -12.96 -5.83
N SER A 133 7.66 -14.04 -5.53
CA SER A 133 9.10 -13.97 -5.31
C SER A 133 9.83 -13.49 -6.57
N PHE A 134 9.45 -13.99 -7.74
CA PHE A 134 10.03 -13.59 -9.02
C PHE A 134 9.89 -12.08 -9.30
N PHE A 135 8.68 -11.53 -9.19
CA PHE A 135 8.48 -10.09 -9.38
C PHE A 135 9.12 -9.27 -8.27
N SER A 136 9.15 -9.78 -7.03
CA SER A 136 9.77 -9.07 -5.90
C SER A 136 11.26 -8.89 -6.12
N GLU A 137 11.96 -9.90 -6.63
CA GLU A 137 13.40 -9.83 -6.95
C GLU A 137 13.68 -8.74 -7.99
N HIS A 138 12.99 -8.77 -9.13
CA HIS A 138 13.19 -7.78 -10.20
C HIS A 138 12.74 -6.38 -9.79
N THR A 139 11.66 -6.26 -9.00
CA THR A 139 11.22 -4.96 -8.46
C THR A 139 12.26 -4.40 -7.49
N LEU A 140 12.83 -5.24 -6.63
CA LEU A 140 13.88 -4.83 -5.69
C LEU A 140 15.15 -4.40 -6.42
N ASN A 141 15.57 -5.13 -7.45
CA ASN A 141 16.71 -4.77 -8.28
C ASN A 141 16.49 -3.41 -8.96
N ALA A 142 15.31 -3.18 -9.55
CA ALA A 142 14.97 -1.90 -10.15
C ALA A 142 15.03 -0.74 -9.13
N ILE A 143 14.42 -0.91 -7.95
CA ILE A 143 14.46 0.10 -6.89
C ILE A 143 15.91 0.35 -6.42
N CYS A 144 16.70 -0.71 -6.25
CA CYS A 144 18.11 -0.58 -5.85
C CYS A 144 18.96 0.10 -6.92
N GLY A 145 18.68 -0.14 -8.20
CA GLY A 145 19.29 0.56 -9.32
C GLY A 145 19.00 2.06 -9.26
N MET A 146 17.73 2.44 -9.13
CA MET A 146 17.31 3.85 -9.02
C MET A 146 17.93 4.59 -7.82
N MET A 147 18.19 3.88 -6.72
CA MET A 147 18.85 4.49 -5.54
C MET A 147 20.36 4.66 -5.70
N ARG A 148 20.99 3.95 -6.64
CA ARG A 148 22.45 4.02 -6.90
C ARG A 148 22.83 5.06 -7.96
N SER A 149 21.91 5.39 -8.86
CA SER A 149 22.06 6.44 -9.88
C SER A 149 21.88 7.83 -9.28
#